data_AF-A0A2T6B177-F1
#
_entry.id   AF-A0A2T6B177-F1
#
_cell.length_a   1.000
_cell.length_b   1.000
_cell.length_c   1.000
_cell.angle_alpha   90.00
_cell.angle_beta   90.00
_cell.angle_gamma   90.00
#
_symmetry.space_group_name_H-M   'P 1'
#
loop_
_entity.id
_entity.type
_entity.pdbx_description
1 polymer ?
#
loop_
_entity_poly.entity_id
_entity_poly.type
_entity_poly.pdbx_seq_one_letter_code
_entity_poly.pdbx_strand_id
1 'polypeptide(L)'
;MLRIVLPFVFLAATPVFAQQMTTAAEVRPILQATRGNWIALRDYDGQDLLYFTHLESWRCGLDRVVYAINGGPLTDWAMEPCREGTAQPNAIGADRLPYAVLPAGSVQRVDVMVVYDDGTADSATYERAAVLMP
;
A
#
# COMPACT_ATOMS: atom_id res chain seq x y z
N MET A 1 37.18 18.36 52.31
CA MET A 1 36.13 17.37 51.95
C MET A 1 35.17 18.04 50.99
N LEU A 2 35.29 17.78 49.67
CA LEU A 2 34.46 18.40 48.64
C LEU A 2 33.44 17.35 48.16
N ARG A 3 32.15 17.59 48.44
CA ARG A 3 31.04 16.71 48.02
C ARG A 3 30.61 17.12 46.61
N ILE A 4 30.96 16.31 45.61
CA ILE A 4 30.44 16.41 44.25
C ILE A 4 29.02 15.84 44.26
N VAL A 5 28.03 16.66 43.87
CA VAL A 5 26.65 16.23 43.66
C VAL A 5 26.46 16.02 42.16
N LEU A 6 26.32 14.76 41.73
CA LEU A 6 26.03 14.40 40.34
C LEU A 6 24.53 14.56 40.07
N PRO A 7 24.10 15.28 39.02
CA PRO A 7 22.68 15.35 38.68
C PRO A 7 22.26 14.04 38.01
N PHE A 8 21.24 13.40 38.58
CA PHE A 8 20.64 12.20 38.04
C PHE A 8 19.67 12.61 36.91
N VAL A 9 20.10 12.47 35.66
CA VAL A 9 19.23 12.70 34.49
C VAL A 9 18.30 11.49 34.34
N PHE A 10 17.02 11.69 34.64
CA PHE A 10 15.97 10.71 34.34
C PHE A 10 15.64 10.76 32.84
N LEU A 11 16.09 9.76 32.08
CA LEU A 11 15.57 9.49 30.74
C LEU A 11 14.16 8.88 30.89
N ALA A 12 13.12 9.66 30.65
CA ALA A 12 11.78 9.12 30.49
C ALA A 12 11.70 8.43 29.12
N ALA A 13 11.60 7.10 29.11
CA ALA A 13 11.27 6.36 27.89
C ALA A 13 9.82 6.67 27.51
N THR A 14 9.60 7.41 26.42
CA THR A 14 8.26 7.56 25.88
C THR A 14 7.81 6.22 25.28
N PRO A 15 6.58 5.77 25.54
CA PRO A 15 6.06 4.60 24.87
C PRO A 15 6.04 4.87 23.37
N VAL A 16 6.81 4.10 22.61
CA VAL A 16 6.68 4.04 21.16
C VAL A 16 5.34 3.35 20.89
N PHE A 17 4.29 4.13 20.63
CA PHE A 17 3.10 3.56 20.04
C PHE A 17 3.52 2.95 18.71
N ALA A 18 3.29 1.65 18.53
CA ALA A 18 3.43 1.03 17.23
C ALA A 18 2.55 1.81 16.26
N GLN A 19 3.15 2.33 15.19
CA GLN A 19 2.40 3.01 14.13
C GLN A 19 1.45 1.99 13.54
N GLN A 20 0.15 2.24 13.70
CA GLN A 20 -0.90 1.33 13.28
C GLN A 20 -1.10 1.42 11.76
N MET A 21 -0.50 2.43 11.11
CA MET A 21 -0.50 2.66 9.67
C MET A 21 -1.93 2.77 9.13
N THR A 22 -2.74 3.56 9.82
CA THR A 22 -4.18 3.72 9.55
C THR A 22 -4.55 5.08 9.03
N THR A 23 -3.57 5.94 8.75
CA THR A 23 -3.81 7.29 8.24
C THR A 23 -2.96 7.60 7.02
N ALA A 24 -3.39 8.56 6.19
CA ALA A 24 -2.57 9.07 5.09
C ALA A 24 -1.18 9.51 5.52
N ALA A 25 -1.08 10.22 6.67
CA ALA A 25 0.17 10.76 7.16
C ALA A 25 1.21 9.67 7.47
N GLU A 26 0.74 8.51 7.92
CA GLU A 26 1.59 7.35 8.22
C GLU A 26 1.91 6.52 6.95
N VAL A 27 0.90 6.29 6.10
CA VAL A 27 0.99 5.38 4.95
C VAL A 27 1.68 6.03 3.74
N ARG A 28 1.41 7.31 3.47
CA ARG A 28 1.89 7.97 2.25
C ARG A 28 3.41 7.92 2.06
N PRO A 29 4.26 8.21 3.06
CA PRO A 29 5.71 8.13 2.87
C PRO A 29 6.17 6.73 2.42
N ILE A 30 5.52 5.68 2.92
CA ILE A 30 5.80 4.30 2.55
C ILE A 30 5.39 4.04 1.11
N LEU A 31 4.16 4.42 0.72
CA LEU A 31 3.69 4.26 -0.65
C LEU A 31 4.50 5.10 -1.63
N GLN A 32 4.95 6.30 -1.27
CA GLN A 32 5.84 7.10 -2.11
C GLN A 32 7.20 6.42 -2.31
N ALA A 33 7.81 5.91 -1.24
CA ALA A 33 9.09 5.20 -1.32
C ALA A 33 8.99 3.87 -2.09
N THR A 34 7.82 3.24 -2.07
CA THR A 34 7.55 1.95 -2.73
C THR A 34 6.75 2.07 -4.02
N ARG A 35 6.68 3.28 -4.61
CA ARG A 35 5.88 3.56 -5.82
C ARG A 35 6.20 2.61 -6.98
N GLY A 36 7.44 2.15 -7.12
CA GLY A 36 7.80 1.16 -8.15
C GLY A 36 7.12 -0.21 -7.99
N ASN A 37 6.57 -0.53 -6.81
CA ASN A 37 6.10 -1.86 -6.43
C ASN A 37 4.61 -1.89 -6.03
N TRP A 38 3.82 -0.85 -6.34
CA TRP A 38 2.40 -0.82 -5.95
C TRP A 38 1.58 -1.96 -6.55
N ILE A 39 1.94 -2.34 -7.78
CA ILE A 39 1.33 -3.47 -8.48
C ILE A 39 2.40 -4.45 -8.93
N ALA A 40 1.96 -5.69 -9.17
CA ALA A 40 2.74 -6.70 -9.86
C ALA A 40 1.84 -7.42 -10.87
N LEU A 41 2.41 -7.88 -11.97
CA LEU A 41 1.70 -8.61 -13.00
C LEU A 41 2.27 -10.01 -13.10
N ARG A 42 1.42 -11.02 -13.21
CA ARG A 42 1.85 -12.40 -13.43
C ARG A 42 1.12 -12.97 -14.64
N ASP A 43 1.87 -13.59 -15.54
CA ASP A 43 1.30 -14.49 -16.53
C ASP A 43 1.12 -15.86 -15.88
N TYR A 44 -0.12 -16.31 -15.76
CA TYR A 44 -0.44 -17.57 -15.10
C TYR A 44 -1.71 -18.19 -15.67
N ASP A 45 -1.64 -19.49 -15.98
CA ASP A 45 -2.79 -20.29 -16.42
C ASP A 45 -3.59 -19.67 -17.59
N GLY A 46 -2.88 -19.06 -18.54
CA GLY A 46 -3.51 -18.38 -19.68
C GLY A 46 -4.24 -17.10 -19.29
N GLN A 47 -3.81 -16.42 -18.23
CA GLN A 47 -4.37 -15.17 -17.73
C GLN A 47 -3.27 -14.20 -17.32
N ASP A 48 -3.55 -12.92 -17.44
CA ASP A 48 -2.79 -11.86 -16.79
C ASP A 48 -3.42 -11.61 -15.41
N LEU A 49 -2.69 -11.89 -14.33
CA LEU A 49 -3.10 -11.58 -12.96
C LEU A 49 -2.43 -10.29 -12.50
N LEU A 50 -3.21 -9.22 -12.35
CA LEU A 50 -2.72 -7.92 -11.89
C LEU A 50 -2.94 -7.79 -10.38
N TYR A 51 -1.88 -7.93 -9.61
CA TYR A 51 -1.87 -7.89 -8.15
C TYR A 51 -1.85 -6.45 -7.60
N PHE A 52 -2.66 -6.22 -6.58
CA PHE A 52 -2.72 -5.03 -5.74
C PHE A 52 -2.32 -5.33 -4.29
N THR A 53 -1.75 -6.50 -4.02
CA THR A 53 -1.36 -6.99 -2.67
C THR A 53 -0.55 -5.96 -1.87
N HIS A 54 0.38 -5.27 -2.54
CA HIS A 54 1.21 -4.26 -1.88
C HIS A 54 0.36 -3.08 -1.40
N LEU A 55 -0.50 -2.52 -2.27
CA LEU A 55 -1.42 -1.44 -1.88
C LEU A 55 -2.41 -1.89 -0.80
N GLU A 56 -2.96 -3.10 -0.88
CA GLU A 56 -3.89 -3.61 0.14
C GLU A 56 -3.24 -3.75 1.52
N SER A 57 -1.93 -3.99 1.57
CA SER A 57 -1.15 -4.04 2.82
C SER A 57 -1.00 -2.66 3.51
N TRP A 58 -1.48 -1.59 2.88
CA TRP A 58 -1.50 -0.23 3.41
C TRP A 58 -2.87 0.45 3.31
N ARG A 59 -3.93 -0.31 2.98
CA ARG A 59 -5.24 0.23 2.61
C ARG A 59 -5.90 1.13 3.66
N CYS A 60 -5.55 1.01 4.95
CA CYS A 60 -6.19 1.80 6.00
C CYS A 60 -5.92 3.30 5.86
N GLY A 61 -4.79 3.71 5.28
CA GLY A 61 -4.53 5.12 4.98
C GLY A 61 -5.09 5.58 3.63
N LEU A 62 -5.89 4.74 2.97
CA LEU A 62 -6.41 4.97 1.62
C LEU A 62 -7.92 5.14 1.65
N ASP A 63 -8.43 6.10 0.88
CA ASP A 63 -9.84 6.19 0.52
C ASP A 63 -10.13 5.23 -0.64
N ARG A 64 -9.36 5.35 -1.73
CA ARG A 64 -9.61 4.61 -2.97
C ARG A 64 -8.33 4.29 -3.74
N VAL A 65 -8.40 3.20 -4.50
CA VAL A 65 -7.42 2.87 -5.54
C VAL A 65 -8.18 2.77 -6.86
N VAL A 66 -7.69 3.46 -7.88
CA VAL A 66 -8.28 3.50 -9.22
C VAL A 66 -7.21 3.11 -10.22
N TYR A 67 -7.57 2.31 -11.22
CA TYR A 67 -6.63 1.91 -12.27
C TYR A 67 -7.24 1.92 -13.67
N ALA A 68 -6.39 2.03 -14.68
CA ALA A 68 -6.76 1.85 -16.09
C ALA A 68 -5.75 0.94 -16.79
N ILE A 69 -6.24 0.12 -17.71
CA ILE A 69 -5.44 -0.79 -18.53
C ILE A 69 -5.34 -0.23 -19.95
N ASN A 70 -4.12 -0.08 -20.45
CA ASN A 70 -3.83 0.37 -21.83
C ASN A 70 -4.51 1.68 -22.23
N GLY A 71 -4.63 2.65 -21.31
CA GLY A 71 -5.35 3.91 -21.56
C GLY A 71 -6.87 3.77 -21.69
N GLY A 72 -7.42 2.63 -21.27
CA GLY A 72 -8.85 2.36 -21.20
C GLY A 72 -9.56 3.12 -20.07
N PRO A 73 -10.83 2.75 -19.77
CA PRO A 73 -11.60 3.40 -18.72
C PRO A 73 -10.98 3.19 -17.33
N LEU A 74 -11.16 4.19 -16.46
CA LEU A 74 -10.84 4.08 -15.05
C LEU A 74 -11.76 3.05 -14.37
N THR A 75 -11.16 2.20 -13.54
CA THR A 75 -11.82 1.15 -12.76
C THR A 75 -11.46 1.32 -11.29
N ASP A 76 -12.46 1.38 -10.41
CA ASP A 76 -12.25 1.35 -8.96
C ASP A 76 -11.83 -0.05 -8.52
N TRP A 77 -10.73 -0.14 -7.77
CA TRP A 77 -10.33 -1.36 -7.11
C TRP A 77 -11.07 -1.51 -5.77
N ALA A 78 -11.88 -2.55 -5.66
CA ALA A 78 -12.66 -2.81 -4.44
C ALA A 78 -11.77 -3.37 -3.32
N MET A 79 -11.31 -2.49 -2.43
CA MET A 79 -10.56 -2.87 -1.23
C MET A 79 -11.50 -3.31 -0.10
N GLU A 80 -11.05 -4.24 0.75
CA GLU A 80 -11.73 -4.51 2.02
C GLU A 80 -11.68 -3.26 2.93
N PRO A 81 -12.68 -3.05 3.81
CA PRO A 81 -12.59 -2.00 4.82
C PRO A 81 -11.37 -2.14 5.73
N CYS A 82 -10.90 -1.02 6.29
CA CYS A 82 -9.88 -1.04 7.34
C CYS A 82 -10.37 -1.80 8.58
N ARG A 83 -9.50 -2.64 9.17
CA ARG A 83 -9.80 -3.39 10.39
C ARG A 83 -9.28 -2.65 11.62
N GLU A 84 -9.77 -1.42 11.81
CA GLU A 84 -9.41 -0.59 12.95
C GLU A 84 -9.64 -1.31 14.29
N GLY A 85 -8.83 -1.00 15.30
CA GLY A 85 -8.92 -1.62 16.63
C GLY A 85 -8.42 -3.07 16.71
N THR A 86 -7.98 -3.67 15.60
CA THR A 86 -7.32 -5.00 15.61
C THR A 86 -5.80 -4.90 15.70
N ALA A 87 -5.12 -5.99 16.02
CA ALA A 87 -3.64 -6.01 16.08
C ALA A 87 -2.98 -5.82 14.70
N GLN A 88 -3.70 -6.09 13.60
CA GLN A 88 -3.19 -6.00 12.23
C GLN A 88 -4.26 -5.37 11.32
N PRO A 89 -4.38 -4.03 11.34
CA PRO A 89 -5.51 -3.34 10.73
C PRO A 89 -5.48 -3.43 9.21
N ASN A 90 -4.27 -3.54 8.64
CA ASN A 90 -3.99 -3.72 7.21
C ASN A 90 -3.89 -5.19 6.77
N ALA A 91 -4.18 -6.16 7.64
CA ALA A 91 -4.17 -7.56 7.23
C ALA A 91 -5.21 -7.82 6.14
N ILE A 92 -4.76 -8.41 5.04
CA ILE A 92 -5.60 -8.92 3.95
C ILE A 92 -6.32 -10.18 4.46
N GLY A 93 -7.62 -10.32 4.18
CA GLY A 93 -8.38 -11.51 4.54
C GLY A 93 -7.84 -12.80 3.91
N ALA A 94 -7.98 -13.94 4.60
CA ALA A 94 -7.52 -15.22 4.05
C ALA A 94 -8.22 -15.59 2.74
N ASP A 95 -9.50 -15.21 2.59
CA ASP A 95 -10.31 -15.46 1.40
C ASP A 95 -10.21 -14.34 0.36
N ARG A 96 -9.46 -13.27 0.65
CA ARG A 96 -9.29 -12.13 -0.25
C ARG A 96 -8.24 -12.46 -1.29
N LEU A 97 -8.63 -12.39 -2.57
CA LEU A 97 -7.73 -12.48 -3.72
C LEU A 97 -7.37 -11.07 -4.18
N PRO A 98 -6.19 -10.53 -3.84
CA PRO A 98 -5.83 -9.14 -4.12
C PRO A 98 -5.31 -8.97 -5.57
N TYR A 99 -5.99 -9.56 -6.55
CA TYR A 99 -5.65 -9.40 -7.97
C TYR A 99 -6.88 -9.34 -8.88
N ALA A 100 -6.74 -8.61 -9.99
CA ALA A 100 -7.68 -8.66 -11.10
C ALA A 100 -7.25 -9.74 -12.10
N VAL A 101 -8.23 -10.42 -12.71
CA VAL A 101 -8.02 -11.41 -13.78
C VAL A 101 -8.29 -10.75 -15.12
N LEU A 102 -7.32 -10.79 -16.02
CA LEU A 102 -7.37 -10.17 -17.34
C LEU A 102 -6.99 -11.20 -18.41
N PRO A 103 -7.43 -11.02 -19.67
CA PRO A 103 -7.04 -11.93 -20.75
C PRO A 103 -5.50 -12.03 -20.90
N ALA A 104 -4.99 -13.22 -21.23
CA ALA A 104 -3.55 -13.45 -21.40
C ALA A 104 -2.90 -12.41 -22.32
N GLY A 105 -1.78 -11.82 -21.87
CA GLY A 105 -1.00 -10.87 -22.65
C GLY A 105 -1.72 -9.55 -22.99
N SER A 106 -2.92 -9.33 -22.43
CA SER A 106 -3.70 -8.12 -22.72
C SER A 106 -3.12 -6.88 -22.05
N VAL A 107 -2.42 -7.01 -20.91
CA VAL A 107 -1.90 -5.87 -20.15
C VAL A 107 -0.55 -5.42 -20.71
N GLN A 108 -0.51 -4.23 -21.29
CA GLN A 108 0.72 -3.60 -21.81
C GLN A 108 1.14 -2.40 -20.95
N ARG A 109 0.16 -1.66 -20.44
CA ARG A 109 0.36 -0.52 -19.54
C ARG A 109 -0.73 -0.51 -18.48
N VAL A 110 -0.37 -0.13 -17.25
CA VAL A 110 -1.30 0.12 -16.15
C VAL A 110 -1.07 1.52 -15.60
N ASP A 111 -2.11 2.33 -15.56
CA ASP A 111 -2.12 3.60 -14.83
C ASP A 111 -2.83 3.37 -13.50
N VAL A 112 -2.20 3.78 -12.39
CA VAL A 112 -2.74 3.61 -11.03
C VAL A 112 -2.77 4.96 -10.33
N MET A 113 -3.90 5.28 -9.69
CA MET A 113 -4.07 6.41 -8.80
C MET A 113 -4.48 5.89 -7.43
N VAL A 114 -3.81 6.41 -6.39
CA VAL A 114 -4.10 6.13 -5.00
C VAL A 114 -4.61 7.41 -4.37
N VAL A 115 -5.83 7.38 -3.85
CA VAL A 115 -6.44 8.48 -3.10
C VAL A 115 -6.34 8.14 -1.62
N TYR A 116 -5.73 9.01 -0.84
CA TYR A 116 -5.54 8.84 0.59
C TYR A 116 -6.78 9.29 1.38
N ASP A 117 -6.88 8.87 2.65
CA ASP A 117 -8.02 9.19 3.52
C ASP A 117 -8.19 10.70 3.81
N ASP A 118 -7.15 11.51 3.56
CA ASP A 118 -7.18 12.97 3.63
C ASP A 118 -7.56 13.66 2.31
N GLY A 119 -7.91 12.89 1.29
CA GLY A 119 -8.36 13.36 -0.03
C GLY A 119 -7.24 13.75 -0.99
N THR A 120 -5.98 13.73 -0.57
CA THR A 120 -4.86 13.89 -1.51
C THR A 120 -4.66 12.62 -2.35
N ALA A 121 -3.86 12.71 -3.41
CA ALA A 121 -3.61 11.56 -4.27
C ALA A 121 -2.18 11.51 -4.79
N ASP A 122 -1.71 10.31 -5.10
CA ASP A 122 -0.51 10.05 -5.88
C ASP A 122 -0.87 9.13 -7.06
N SER A 123 -0.07 9.18 -8.13
CA SER A 123 -0.25 8.31 -9.29
C SER A 123 1.05 7.72 -9.81
N ALA A 124 0.94 6.62 -10.54
CA ALA A 124 2.05 5.96 -11.21
C ALA A 124 1.57 5.25 -12.47
N THR A 125 2.46 5.15 -13.46
CA THR A 125 2.24 4.40 -14.70
C THR A 125 3.29 3.30 -14.79
N TYR A 126 2.86 2.10 -15.15
CA TYR A 126 3.70 0.93 -15.27
C TYR A 126 3.57 0.31 -16.66
N GLU A 127 4.69 0.15 -17.34
CA GLU A 127 4.77 -0.70 -18.53
C GLU A 127 4.86 -2.17 -18.10
N ARG A 128 4.27 -3.08 -18.88
CA ARG A 128 4.21 -4.52 -18.57
C ARG A 128 5.55 -5.07 -18.09
N ALA A 129 6.61 -4.79 -18.84
CA ALA A 129 7.95 -5.31 -18.55
C ALA A 129 8.53 -4.85 -17.21
N ALA A 130 8.05 -3.73 -16.66
CA ALA A 130 8.52 -3.21 -15.37
C ALA A 130 7.87 -3.89 -14.16
N VAL A 131 6.70 -4.51 -14.35
CA VAL A 131 5.90 -5.11 -13.27
C VAL A 131 5.61 -6.59 -13.48
N LEU A 132 5.97 -7.17 -14.61
CA LEU A 132 5.88 -8.59 -14.86
C LEU A 132 6.82 -9.35 -13.92
N MET A 133 6.26 -10.25 -13.13
CA MET A 133 7.00 -11.12 -12.23
C MET A 133 7.95 -12.03 -13.03
N PRO A 134 9.15 -12.33 -12.48
CA PRO A 134 10.12 -13.23 -13.12
C PRO A 134 9.60 -14.64 -13.38
#